data_AF-A0A6N6S884-F1
#
_entry.id   AF-A0A6N6S884-F1
#
_cell.length_a   1.000
_cell.length_b   1.000
_cell.length_c   1.000
_cell.angle_alpha   90.00
_cell.angle_beta   90.00
_cell.angle_gamma   90.00
#
_symmetry.space_group_name_H-M   'P 1'
#
loop_
_entity.id
_entity.type
_entity.pdbx_description
1 polymer ?
#
loop_
_entity_poly.entity_id
_entity_poly.type
_entity_poly.pdbx_seq_one_letter_code
_entity_poly.pdbx_strand_id
1 'polypeptide(L)'
;LRWLYRLLSLYSTDISPEALASVREIEKKARKLTLMELTERTCKWPIGDPATEDFWFCGLAAQPGKPYCEAHVGVAFQPMSSRRDRRR
;
A
#
# COMPACT_ATOMS: atom_id res chain seq x y z
N LEU A 1 -9.44 11.74 -6.16
CA LEU A 1 -9.08 10.72 -7.17
C LEU A 1 -7.59 10.74 -7.58
N ARG A 2 -6.93 11.90 -7.69
CA ARG A 2 -5.47 12.08 -7.57
C ARG A 2 -4.98 12.22 -6.10
N TRP A 3 -5.85 11.88 -5.15
CA TRP A 3 -5.95 12.54 -3.84
C TRP A 3 -5.42 11.71 -2.63
N LEU A 4 -4.87 10.51 -2.84
CA LEU A 4 -4.32 9.69 -1.74
C LEU A 4 -2.84 9.35 -1.92
N TYR A 5 -2.34 9.18 -3.15
CA TYR A 5 -0.96 8.73 -3.37
C TYR A 5 0.12 9.77 -3.11
N ARG A 6 -0.17 11.07 -3.26
CA ARG A 6 0.83 12.14 -3.09
C ARG A 6 0.73 12.95 -1.80
N LEU A 7 -0.39 12.85 -1.06
CA LEU A 7 -0.57 13.51 0.25
C LEU A 7 -0.11 12.63 1.44
N LEU A 8 -0.01 11.31 1.27
CA LEU A 8 0.52 10.40 2.30
C LEU A 8 2.05 10.35 2.36
N SER A 9 2.75 10.68 1.28
CA SER A 9 4.22 10.78 1.29
C SER A 9 4.75 11.95 2.13
N LEU A 10 3.87 12.87 2.57
CA LEU A 10 4.20 14.00 3.44
C LEU A 10 3.46 14.00 4.79
N TYR A 11 2.57 13.03 5.06
CA TYR A 11 1.76 13.01 6.30
C TYR A 11 1.92 11.75 7.16
N SER A 12 2.89 10.88 6.87
CA SER A 12 3.14 9.72 7.74
C SER A 12 4.61 9.57 8.09
N THR A 13 5.09 10.48 8.93
CA THR A 13 6.31 10.29 9.73
C THR A 13 6.17 9.18 10.79
N ASP A 14 5.06 8.42 10.77
CA ASP A 14 4.67 7.45 11.80
C ASP A 14 4.53 6.01 11.26
N ILE A 15 4.86 5.75 10.00
CA ILE A 15 4.92 4.36 9.49
C ILE A 15 6.18 3.71 10.06
N SER A 16 6.03 2.58 10.75
CA SER A 16 7.18 1.87 11.30
C SER A 16 8.15 1.47 10.17
N PRO A 17 9.47 1.56 10.41
CA PRO A 17 10.47 1.16 9.41
C PRO A 17 10.34 -0.33 9.04
N GLU A 18 9.82 -1.15 9.95
CA GLU A 18 9.54 -2.56 9.73
C GLU A 18 8.40 -2.80 8.73
N ALA A 19 7.32 -2.01 8.80
CA ALA A 19 6.24 -2.10 7.83
C ALA A 19 6.71 -1.69 6.42
N LEU A 20 7.56 -0.66 6.33
CA LEU A 20 8.20 -0.24 5.09
C LEU A 20 9.15 -1.32 4.53
N ALA A 21 9.93 -1.98 5.39
CA ALA A 21 10.81 -3.07 4.97
C ALA A 21 9.99 -4.26 4.42
N SER A 22 8.90 -4.60 5.09
CA SER A 22 7.98 -5.68 4.67
C SER A 22 7.35 -5.39 3.31
N VAL A 23 6.89 -4.15 3.08
CA VAL A 23 6.36 -3.74 1.76
C VAL A 23 7.43 -3.86 0.67
N ARG A 24 8.66 -3.39 0.89
CA ARG A 24 9.75 -3.50 -0.08
C ARG A 24 10.08 -4.94 -0.47
N GLU A 25 10.07 -5.86 0.50
CA GLU A 25 10.29 -7.28 0.22
C GLU A 25 9.13 -7.90 -0.56
N ILE A 26 7.91 -7.46 -0.30
CA ILE A 26 6.72 -7.89 -1.04
C ILE A 26 6.71 -7.35 -2.47
N GLU A 27 7.13 -6.11 -2.69
CA GLU A 27 7.23 -5.50 -4.02
C GLU A 27 8.20 -6.27 -4.92
N LYS A 28 9.28 -6.86 -4.38
CA LYS A 28 10.19 -7.74 -5.13
C LYS A 28 9.54 -9.04 -5.60
N LYS A 29 8.55 -9.55 -4.85
CA LYS A 29 7.82 -10.80 -5.13
C LYS A 29 6.48 -10.57 -5.84
N ALA A 30 6.16 -9.31 -6.12
CA ALA A 30 4.89 -8.94 -6.70
C ALA A 30 4.73 -9.43 -8.14
N ARG A 31 3.49 -9.66 -8.55
CA ARG A 31 3.14 -10.17 -9.88
C ARG A 31 3.11 -9.09 -10.96
N LYS A 32 3.24 -7.82 -10.58
CA LYS A 32 3.25 -6.66 -11.49
C LYS A 32 2.07 -6.64 -12.46
N LEU A 33 0.86 -6.64 -11.91
CA LEU A 33 -0.36 -6.67 -12.70
C LEU A 33 -0.70 -5.28 -13.25
N THR A 34 -1.30 -5.25 -14.43
CA THR A 34 -1.95 -4.06 -15.00
C THR A 34 -3.38 -3.92 -14.46
N LEU A 35 -4.02 -2.78 -14.73
CA LEU A 35 -5.41 -2.53 -14.33
C LEU A 35 -6.38 -3.62 -14.82
N MET A 36 -6.14 -4.16 -16.03
CA MET A 36 -7.01 -5.15 -16.66
C MET A 36 -6.87 -6.55 -16.05
N GLU A 37 -5.75 -6.83 -15.38
CA GLU A 37 -5.46 -8.13 -14.76
C GLU A 37 -5.90 -8.19 -13.29
N LEU A 38 -6.38 -7.07 -12.74
CA LEU A 38 -6.87 -7.01 -11.36
C LEU A 38 -8.18 -7.77 -11.20
N THR A 39 -8.20 -8.65 -10.21
CA THR A 39 -9.40 -9.33 -9.73
C THR A 39 -9.77 -8.84 -8.32
N GLU A 40 -10.92 -9.28 -7.81
CA GLU A 40 -11.30 -9.05 -6.41
C GLU A 40 -10.38 -9.76 -5.41
N ARG A 41 -9.63 -10.78 -5.85
CA ARG A 41 -8.75 -11.61 -5.00
C ARG A 41 -7.29 -11.19 -5.07
N THR A 42 -6.95 -10.17 -5.85
CA THR A 42 -5.58 -9.69 -6.05
C THR A 42 -5.36 -8.35 -5.36
N CYS A 43 -4.16 -8.16 -4.82
CA CYS A 43 -3.73 -6.95 -4.15
C CYS A 43 -3.67 -5.79 -5.15
N LYS A 44 -4.50 -4.78 -4.90
CA LYS A 44 -4.68 -3.60 -5.75
C LYS A 44 -3.75 -2.44 -5.39
N TRP A 45 -2.63 -2.73 -4.71
CA TRP A 45 -1.68 -1.69 -4.30
C TRP A 45 -0.90 -1.22 -5.53
N PRO A 46 -1.05 0.05 -5.96
CA PRO A 46 -0.32 0.62 -7.07
C PRO A 46 1.10 1.01 -6.67
N ILE A 47 2.02 0.78 -7.60
CA ILE A 47 3.46 1.01 -7.46
C ILE A 47 3.89 1.78 -8.71
N GLY A 48 4.71 2.81 -8.51
CA GLY A 48 5.09 3.76 -9.55
C GLY A 48 4.11 4.91 -9.72
N ASP A 49 4.35 5.74 -10.75
CA ASP A 49 3.50 6.88 -11.10
C ASP A 49 2.54 6.48 -12.24
N PRO A 50 1.22 6.67 -12.11
CA PRO A 50 0.25 6.39 -13.18
C PRO A 50 0.53 7.08 -14.51
N ALA A 51 1.36 8.12 -14.54
CA ALA A 51 1.79 8.82 -15.75
C ALA A 51 3.02 8.17 -16.43
N THR A 52 3.58 7.11 -15.85
CA THR A 52 4.75 6.39 -16.36
C THR A 52 4.39 4.97 -16.79
N GLU A 53 5.19 4.42 -17.69
CA GLU A 53 5.08 3.04 -18.17
C GLU A 53 5.49 2.00 -17.11
N ASP A 54 6.16 2.44 -16.03
CA ASP A 54 6.50 1.64 -14.85
C ASP A 54 5.37 1.53 -13.82
N PHE A 55 4.14 1.91 -14.18
CA PHE A 55 2.98 1.78 -13.29
C PHE A 55 2.41 0.37 -13.30
N TRP A 56 2.33 -0.24 -12.12
CA TRP A 56 1.74 -1.57 -11.96
C TRP A 56 1.15 -1.78 -10.57
N PHE A 57 0.42 -2.88 -10.40
CA PHE A 57 -0.21 -3.28 -9.14
C PHE A 57 0.44 -4.54 -8.56
N CYS A 58 0.55 -4.61 -7.23
CA CYS A 58 1.20 -5.72 -6.52
C CYS A 58 0.72 -7.11 -6.97
N GLY A 59 -0.59 -7.34 -7.05
CA GLY A 59 -1.14 -8.55 -7.64
C GLY A 59 -0.99 -9.86 -6.85
N LEU A 60 -0.38 -9.81 -5.66
CA LEU A 60 -0.39 -10.94 -4.70
C LEU A 60 -1.81 -11.22 -4.18
N ALA A 61 -2.00 -12.32 -3.46
CA ALA A 61 -3.30 -12.64 -2.86
C ALA A 61 -3.75 -11.52 -1.89
N ALA A 62 -4.95 -11.00 -2.13
CA ALA A 62 -5.59 -10.06 -1.22
C ALA A 62 -6.11 -10.78 0.03
N GLN A 63 -6.06 -10.11 1.16
CA GLN A 63 -6.68 -10.59 2.39
C GLN A 63 -8.21 -10.60 2.26
N PRO A 64 -8.94 -11.60 2.78
CA PRO A 64 -10.40 -11.64 2.72
C PRO A 64 -11.03 -10.36 3.29
N GLY A 65 -11.95 -9.76 2.52
CA GLY A 65 -12.60 -8.50 2.92
C GLY A 65 -11.70 -7.25 2.87
N LYS A 66 -10.48 -7.36 2.34
CA LYS A 66 -9.56 -6.24 2.13
C LYS A 66 -9.06 -6.22 0.68
N PRO A 67 -8.76 -5.04 0.11
CA PRO A 67 -8.30 -4.93 -1.28
C PRO A 67 -6.81 -5.25 -1.47
N TYR A 68 -6.06 -5.53 -0.40
CA TYR A 68 -4.61 -5.63 -0.42
C TYR A 68 -4.08 -6.90 0.25
N CYS A 69 -2.84 -7.29 -0.06
CA CYS A 69 -2.14 -8.35 0.67
C CYS A 69 -1.74 -7.88 2.07
N GLU A 70 -1.29 -8.80 2.92
CA GLU A 70 -0.97 -8.53 4.33
C GLU A 70 -0.06 -7.32 4.56
N ALA A 71 1.07 -7.23 3.84
CA ALA A 71 2.00 -6.11 4.00
C ALA A 71 1.37 -4.75 3.62
N HIS A 72 0.62 -4.72 2.53
CA HIS A 72 -0.05 -3.50 2.08
C HIS A 72 -1.28 -3.15 2.93
N VAL A 73 -1.95 -4.13 3.54
CA VAL A 73 -2.98 -3.88 4.57
C VAL A 73 -2.35 -3.20 5.78
N GLY A 74 -1.19 -3.67 6.23
CA GLY A 74 -0.44 -3.07 7.33
C GLY A 74 -0.20 -1.59 7.10
N VAL A 75 0.23 -1.18 5.91
CA VAL A 75 0.46 0.25 5.61
C VAL A 75 -0.84 1.02 5.35
N ALA A 76 -1.82 0.42 4.67
CA ALA A 76 -3.07 1.09 4.28
C ALA A 76 -4.01 1.38 5.45
N PHE A 77 -4.07 0.49 6.45
CA PHE A 77 -5.08 0.48 7.50
C PHE A 77 -4.47 0.63 8.90
N GLN A 78 -3.48 1.51 9.05
CA GLN A 78 -2.91 1.85 10.37
C GLN A 78 -4.02 2.34 11.31
N PRO A 79 -4.14 1.80 12.54
CA PRO A 79 -5.15 2.25 13.50
C PRO A 79 -4.89 3.71 13.90
N MET A 80 -5.95 4.50 14.02
CA MET A 80 -5.87 5.95 14.34
C MET A 80 -5.34 6.29 15.75
N SER A 81 -4.74 5.35 16.48
CA SER A 81 -4.36 5.53 17.88
C SER A 81 -3.00 6.19 18.13
N SER A 82 -2.10 6.33 17.15
CA SER A 82 -0.81 7.02 17.40
C SER A 82 -0.91 8.56 17.43
N ARG A 83 -2.07 9.16 17.15
CA ARG A 83 -2.25 10.63 17.17
C ARG A 83 -2.76 11.23 18.47
N ARG A 84 -2.96 10.46 19.55
CA ARG A 84 -3.46 11.02 20.83
C ARG A 84 -2.72 10.51 22.07
N ASP A 85 -1.39 10.50 22.03
CA ASP A 85 -0.57 10.49 23.24
C ASP A 85 0.69 11.34 23.06
N ARG A 86 0.50 12.64 22.81
CA ARG A 86 1.61 13.61 22.85
C ARG A 86 1.18 15.00 23.34
N ARG A 87 0.22 15.02 24.26
CA ARG A 87 -0.19 16.24 24.97
C ARG A 87 -0.39 15.90 26.45
N ARG A 88 0.73 15.62 27.13
CA ARG A 88 0.89 15.93 28.56
C ARG A 88 1.33 17.37 28.68
#